data_AF-A0A832V717-F1
#
_entry.id   AF-A0A832V717-F1
#
_cell.length_a   1.000
_cell.length_b   1.000
_cell.length_c   1.000
_cell.angle_alpha   90.00
_cell.angle_beta   90.00
_cell.angle_gamma   90.00
#
_symmetry.space_group_name_H-M   'P 1'
#
loop_
_entity.id
_entity.type
_entity.pdbx_description
1 polymer ?
#
loop_
_entity_poly.entity_id
_entity_poly.type
_entity_poly.pdbx_seq_one_letter_code
_entity_poly.pdbx_strand_id
1 'polypeptide(L)'
;MQNPITRIEPKIAARLSKQKYQLVGEHGGVKVCHWTKQSLIADRSCYKGTFYGIESHGCMQMAPNVDTCNLACTYCWREPHSETLHKIDDDPYELFLESVRGHRRLITGFGGNPKVDPEKFREA
;
A
#
# COMPACT_ATOMS: atom_id res chain seq x y z
N MET A 1 13.90 -0.91 15.54
CA MET A 1 12.69 -1.53 14.98
C MET A 1 13.14 -2.44 13.86
N GLN A 2 13.29 -3.73 14.15
CA GLN A 2 13.68 -4.72 13.14
C GLN A 2 12.53 -4.81 12.13
N ASN A 3 12.83 -4.47 10.87
CA ASN A 3 11.95 -4.74 9.75
C ASN A 3 11.77 -6.27 9.69
N PRO A 4 10.57 -6.83 9.47
CA PRO A 4 10.50 -8.19 8.95
C PRO A 4 11.39 -8.19 7.71
N ILE A 5 12.41 -9.05 7.67
CA ILE A 5 13.34 -9.11 6.56
C ILE A 5 12.52 -9.65 5.39
N THR A 6 11.94 -8.73 4.61
CA THR A 6 11.22 -9.04 3.38
C THR A 6 12.05 -10.01 2.55
N ARG A 7 11.38 -11.01 1.98
CA ARG A 7 12.00 -12.00 1.07
C ARG A 7 11.98 -11.56 -0.39
N ILE A 8 11.50 -10.33 -0.65
CA ILE A 8 11.55 -9.70 -1.97
C ILE A 8 13.00 -9.49 -2.40
N GLU A 9 13.32 -9.80 -3.65
CA GLU A 9 14.65 -9.59 -4.23
C GLU A 9 15.13 -8.14 -3.98
N PRO A 10 16.36 -7.91 -3.49
CA PRO A 10 16.83 -6.58 -3.09
C PRO A 10 16.65 -5.48 -4.16
N LYS A 11 16.83 -5.83 -5.44
CA LYS A 11 16.63 -4.90 -6.56
C LYS A 11 15.17 -4.48 -6.73
N ILE A 12 14.25 -5.43 -6.59
CA ILE A 12 12.80 -5.19 -6.65
C ILE A 12 12.36 -4.40 -5.41
N ALA A 13 12.79 -4.81 -4.22
CA ALA A 13 12.51 -4.12 -2.96
C ALA A 13 12.95 -2.63 -3.01
N ALA A 14 14.14 -2.36 -3.55
CA ALA A 14 14.63 -0.99 -3.75
C ALA A 14 13.77 -0.18 -4.73
N ARG A 15 13.28 -0.81 -5.81
CA ARG A 15 12.38 -0.16 -6.79
C ARG A 15 11.02 0.16 -6.18
N LEU A 16 10.43 -0.80 -5.46
CA LEU A 16 9.16 -0.61 -4.75
C LEU A 16 9.27 0.50 -3.69
N SER A 17 10.36 0.53 -2.92
CA SER A 17 10.63 1.59 -1.94
C SER A 17 10.73 2.98 -2.59
N LYS A 18 11.42 3.11 -3.74
CA LYS A 18 11.45 4.36 -4.53
C LYS A 18 10.04 4.79 -4.97
N GLN A 19 9.18 3.84 -5.29
CA GLN A 19 7.77 4.05 -5.65
C GLN A 19 6.84 4.28 -4.46
N LYS A 20 7.39 4.42 -3.24
CA LYS A 20 6.69 4.72 -1.98
C LYS A 20 5.83 3.57 -1.45
N TYR A 21 6.19 2.33 -1.76
CA TYR A 21 5.65 1.18 -1.04
C TYR A 21 6.31 1.05 0.34
N GLN A 22 5.50 0.73 1.34
CA GLN A 22 5.95 0.21 2.62
C GLN A 22 5.84 -1.32 2.54
N LEU A 23 6.99 -2.01 2.55
CA LEU A 23 7.03 -3.47 2.54
C LEU A 23 6.59 -4.02 3.91
N VAL A 24 5.84 -5.12 3.89
CA VAL A 24 5.26 -5.82 5.05
C VAL A 24 5.29 -7.32 4.80
N GLY A 25 5.39 -8.14 5.85
CA GLY A 25 5.55 -9.59 5.73
C GLY A 25 6.76 -10.00 4.88
N GLU A 26 6.68 -11.19 4.29
CA GLU A 26 7.71 -11.70 3.39
C GLU A 26 7.64 -11.02 2.02
N HIS A 27 6.44 -10.94 1.43
CA HIS A 27 6.20 -10.49 0.05
C HIS A 27 5.16 -9.36 -0.07
N GLY A 28 4.64 -8.87 1.06
CA GLY A 28 3.56 -7.90 1.09
C GLY A 28 4.02 -6.45 0.90
N GLY A 29 3.06 -5.60 0.55
CA GLY A 29 3.30 -4.17 0.47
C GLY A 29 2.03 -3.33 0.59
N VAL A 30 2.18 -2.18 1.24
CA VAL A 30 1.16 -1.15 1.43
C VAL A 30 1.59 0.13 0.72
N LYS A 31 0.64 0.84 0.12
CA LYS A 31 0.90 2.15 -0.48
C LYS A 31 -0.31 3.05 -0.30
N VAL A 32 -0.06 4.34 -0.04
CA VAL A 32 -1.14 5.33 -0.05
C VAL A 32 -1.63 5.53 -1.48
N CYS A 33 -2.91 5.26 -1.70
CA CYS A 33 -3.54 5.47 -3.00
C CYS A 33 -3.49 6.96 -3.38
N HIS A 34 -3.42 7.24 -4.69
CA HIS A 34 -3.56 8.60 -5.21
C HIS A 34 -4.80 9.31 -4.65
N TRP A 35 -5.92 8.60 -4.57
CA TRP A 35 -7.19 9.15 -4.12
C TRP A 35 -7.29 9.33 -2.60
N THR A 36 -6.58 8.53 -1.79
CA THR A 36 -6.43 8.80 -0.36
C THR A 36 -5.75 10.16 -0.17
N LYS A 37 -4.66 10.43 -0.90
CA LYS A 37 -4.00 11.74 -0.90
C LYS A 37 -4.95 12.85 -1.35
N GLN A 38 -5.68 12.68 -2.46
CA GLN A 38 -6.61 13.71 -2.96
C GLN A 38 -7.77 13.97 -1.99
N SER A 39 -8.28 12.94 -1.33
CA SER A 39 -9.32 13.06 -0.31
C SER A 39 -8.82 13.86 0.89
N LEU A 40 -7.56 13.68 1.31
CA LEU A 40 -6.99 14.40 2.44
C LEU A 40 -6.68 15.87 2.13
N ILE A 41 -6.13 16.19 0.95
CA ILE A 41 -5.59 17.55 0.65
C ILE A 41 -6.50 18.44 -0.19
N ALA A 42 -7.53 17.87 -0.80
CA ALA A 42 -8.34 18.56 -1.82
C ALA A 42 -9.81 18.14 -1.80
N ASP A 43 -10.24 17.36 -0.81
CA ASP A 43 -11.62 16.91 -0.63
C ASP A 43 -12.22 16.22 -1.89
N ARG A 44 -11.43 15.37 -2.55
CA ARG A 44 -11.87 14.60 -3.73
C ARG A 44 -11.92 13.11 -3.45
N SER A 45 -13.00 12.46 -3.86
CA SER A 45 -13.18 11.00 -3.76
C SER A 45 -12.85 10.29 -5.07
N CYS A 46 -12.46 9.02 -4.98
CA CYS A 46 -12.39 8.15 -6.16
C CYS A 46 -13.80 7.70 -6.59
N TYR A 47 -13.88 7.03 -7.75
CA TYR A 47 -15.15 6.50 -8.26
C TYR A 47 -15.89 5.60 -7.25
N LYS A 48 -15.18 4.92 -6.33
CA LYS A 48 -15.81 4.08 -5.30
C LYS A 48 -16.61 4.89 -4.27
N GLY A 49 -16.25 6.15 -4.06
CA GLY A 49 -17.05 7.07 -3.25
C GLY A 49 -18.39 7.34 -3.92
N THR A 50 -18.38 7.63 -5.22
CA THR A 50 -19.61 7.88 -6.00
C THR A 50 -20.48 6.63 -6.13
N PHE A 51 -19.90 5.47 -6.43
CA PHE A 51 -20.68 4.27 -6.72
C PHE A 51 -21.10 3.49 -5.48
N TYR A 52 -20.29 3.53 -4.41
CA TYR A 52 -20.45 2.63 -3.27
C TYR A 52 -20.42 3.34 -1.92
N GLY A 53 -20.27 4.67 -1.88
CA GLY A 53 -20.15 5.42 -0.62
C GLY A 53 -18.84 5.13 0.14
N ILE A 54 -17.81 4.62 -0.53
CA ILE A 54 -16.53 4.30 0.11
C ILE A 54 -15.67 5.55 0.22
N GLU A 55 -15.34 5.93 1.46
CA GLU A 55 -14.45 7.03 1.77
C GLU A 55 -12.99 6.71 1.38
N SER A 56 -12.41 7.55 0.51
CA SER A 56 -11.08 7.27 -0.05
C SER A 56 -9.94 7.51 0.95
N HIS A 57 -10.12 8.41 1.91
CA HIS A 57 -9.15 8.66 2.97
C HIS A 57 -9.07 7.50 3.98
N GLY A 58 -10.17 6.76 4.21
CA GLY A 58 -10.21 5.55 5.04
C GLY A 58 -9.80 4.25 4.34
N CYS A 59 -9.38 4.30 3.07
CA CYS A 59 -9.00 3.11 2.30
C CYS A 59 -7.51 2.74 2.48
N MET A 60 -7.24 1.52 2.93
CA MET A 60 -5.89 0.91 2.90
C MET A 60 -5.67 0.10 1.61
N GLN A 61 -4.84 0.62 0.70
CA GLN A 61 -4.39 -0.14 -0.47
C GLN A 61 -3.17 -1.01 -0.10
N MET A 62 -3.35 -2.32 -0.14
CA MET A 62 -2.30 -3.31 0.13
C MET A 62 -2.41 -4.50 -0.82
N ALA A 63 -1.33 -5.28 -0.92
CA ALA A 63 -1.36 -6.63 -1.44
C ALA A 63 -0.44 -7.52 -0.59
N PRO A 64 -0.83 -8.78 -0.32
CA PRO A 64 0.01 -9.74 0.39
C PRO A 64 1.19 -10.23 -0.45
N ASN A 65 1.17 -9.96 -1.76
CA ASN A 65 2.22 -10.30 -2.72
C ASN A 65 2.36 -9.16 -3.73
N VAL A 66 3.41 -8.34 -3.61
CA VAL A 66 3.63 -7.17 -4.47
C VAL A 66 4.73 -7.37 -5.53
N ASP A 67 5.57 -8.40 -5.37
CA ASP A 67 6.74 -8.63 -6.22
C ASP A 67 6.56 -9.75 -7.25
N THR A 68 5.65 -10.71 -7.03
CA THR A 68 5.48 -11.87 -7.94
C THR A 68 4.07 -12.03 -8.49
N CYS A 69 3.97 -12.59 -9.70
CA CYS A 69 2.75 -13.12 -10.31
C CYS A 69 3.07 -13.88 -11.60
N ASN A 70 2.26 -14.89 -11.90
CA ASN A 70 2.39 -15.79 -13.05
C ASN A 70 1.79 -15.23 -14.36
N LEU A 71 1.32 -13.98 -14.38
CA LEU A 71 0.73 -13.35 -15.57
C LEU A 71 1.57 -12.20 -16.10
N ALA A 72 1.77 -12.18 -17.43
CA ALA A 72 2.57 -11.20 -18.15
C ALA A 72 1.76 -10.14 -18.91
N CYS A 73 0.80 -9.50 -18.25
CA CYS A 73 -0.05 -8.50 -18.88
C CYS A 73 0.73 -7.26 -19.32
N THR A 74 0.49 -6.79 -20.55
CA THR A 74 1.18 -5.64 -21.17
C THR A 74 0.93 -4.30 -20.47
N TYR A 75 -0.15 -4.20 -19.69
CA TYR A 75 -0.55 -2.99 -18.96
C TYR A 75 -0.14 -3.01 -17.48
N CYS A 76 0.51 -4.07 -17.00
CA CYS A 76 0.94 -4.15 -15.62
C CYS A 76 2.21 -3.32 -15.38
N TRP A 77 2.16 -2.42 -14.41
CA TRP A 77 3.23 -1.47 -14.06
C TRP A 77 4.43 -2.11 -13.32
N ARG A 78 4.40 -3.43 -13.14
CA ARG A 78 5.41 -4.22 -12.41
C ARG A 78 6.37 -4.90 -13.39
N GLU A 79 7.56 -5.20 -12.91
CA GLU A 79 8.62 -5.93 -13.62
C GLU A 79 9.43 -6.70 -12.54
N PRO A 80 9.61 -8.05 -12.57
CA PRO A 80 9.29 -9.04 -13.60
C PRO A 80 8.12 -10.00 -13.26
N HIS A 81 7.68 -10.73 -14.27
CA HIS A 81 6.79 -11.89 -14.16
C HIS A 81 7.58 -13.07 -13.60
N SER A 82 6.94 -13.86 -12.74
CA SER A 82 7.59 -15.05 -12.16
C SER A 82 7.06 -16.29 -12.86
N GLU A 83 7.95 -17.11 -13.42
CA GLU A 83 7.59 -18.42 -13.98
C GLU A 83 7.05 -19.35 -12.89
N THR A 84 7.50 -19.16 -11.65
CA THR A 84 7.08 -19.93 -10.48
C THR A 84 6.42 -19.04 -9.43
N LEU A 85 5.35 -19.54 -8.80
CA LEU A 85 4.78 -18.93 -7.61
C LEU A 85 5.24 -19.73 -6.39
N HIS A 86 5.73 -19.02 -5.38
CA HIS A 86 6.03 -19.61 -4.09
C HIS A 86 4.85 -19.41 -3.16
N LYS A 87 4.63 -20.39 -2.28
CA LYS A 87 3.66 -20.23 -1.20
C LYS A 87 4.19 -19.17 -0.24
N ILE A 88 3.34 -18.22 0.12
CA ILE A 88 3.59 -17.24 1.16
C ILE A 88 3.08 -17.86 2.46
N ASP A 89 3.97 -18.00 3.45
CA ASP A 89 3.68 -18.61 4.75
C ASP A 89 3.48 -17.56 5.86
N ASP A 90 3.28 -16.29 5.50
CA ASP A 90 2.90 -15.24 6.44
C ASP A 90 1.59 -15.59 7.17
N ASP A 91 1.56 -15.39 8.48
CA ASP A 91 0.31 -15.45 9.23
C ASP A 91 -0.63 -14.31 8.76
N PRO A 92 -1.88 -14.61 8.34
CA PRO A 92 -2.77 -13.58 7.78
C PRO A 92 -3.10 -12.45 8.76
N TYR A 93 -3.19 -12.75 10.06
CA TYR A 93 -3.54 -11.76 11.06
C TYR A 93 -2.35 -10.84 11.35
N GLU A 94 -1.15 -11.39 11.49
CA GLU A 94 0.07 -10.59 11.64
C GLU A 94 0.34 -9.74 10.39
N LEU A 95 0.16 -10.28 9.19
CA LEU A 95 0.28 -9.52 7.93
C LEU A 95 -0.71 -8.36 7.87
N PHE A 96 -1.96 -8.57 8.33
CA PHE A 96 -2.94 -7.50 8.45
C PHE A 96 -2.48 -6.42 9.44
N LEU A 97 -2.03 -6.80 10.64
CA LEU A 97 -1.55 -5.85 11.65
C LEU A 97 -0.31 -5.07 11.17
N GLU A 98 0.62 -5.72 10.47
CA GLU A 98 1.74 -5.06 9.83
C GLU A 98 1.29 -4.10 8.72
N SER A 99 0.30 -4.48 7.93
CA SER A 99 -0.27 -3.63 6.89
C SER A 99 -0.91 -2.38 7.47
N VAL A 100 -1.68 -2.50 8.56
CA VAL A 100 -2.27 -1.36 9.28
C VAL A 100 -1.19 -0.45 9.86
N ARG A 101 -0.15 -1.02 10.48
CA ARG A 101 1.01 -0.25 10.98
C ARG A 101 1.72 0.50 9.85
N GLY A 102 1.93 -0.17 8.72
CA GLY A 102 2.53 0.39 7.52
C GLY A 102 1.69 1.51 6.91
N HIS A 103 0.37 1.32 6.82
CA HIS A 103 -0.55 2.34 6.32
C HIS A 103 -0.54 3.59 7.19
N ARG A 104 -0.72 3.43 8.51
CA ARG A 104 -0.70 4.56 9.47
C ARG A 104 0.62 5.31 9.41
N ARG A 105 1.75 4.60 9.31
CA ARG A 105 3.07 5.24 9.12
C ARG A 105 3.13 6.09 7.86
N LEU A 106 2.53 5.66 6.76
CA LEU A 106 2.49 6.45 5.52
C LEU A 106 1.53 7.65 5.64
N ILE A 107 0.43 7.50 6.38
CA ILE A 107 -0.55 8.57 6.63
C ILE A 107 0.07 9.69 7.49
N THR A 108 0.95 9.41 8.46
CA THR A 108 1.56 10.45 9.30
C THR A 108 2.27 11.55 8.50
N GLY A 109 2.75 11.26 7.28
CA GLY A 109 3.35 12.24 6.37
C GLY A 109 2.41 13.36 5.91
N PHE A 110 1.10 13.24 6.13
CA PHE A 110 0.10 14.26 5.79
C PHE A 110 -0.21 15.23 6.94
N GLY A 111 -0.02 14.85 8.21
CA GLY A 111 -0.49 15.63 9.36
C GLY A 111 0.16 17.02 9.51
N GLY A 112 1.34 17.24 8.92
CA GLY A 112 2.02 18.54 8.91
C GLY A 112 1.65 19.44 7.73
N ASN A 113 0.79 19.00 6.82
CA ASN A 113 0.44 19.77 5.62
C ASN A 113 -0.79 20.66 5.89
N PRO A 114 -0.69 21.99 5.71
CA PRO A 114 -1.79 22.92 6.02
C PRO A 114 -3.02 22.74 5.12
N LYS A 115 -2.92 21.99 4.03
CA LYS A 115 -4.05 21.67 3.14
C LYS A 115 -4.87 20.49 3.60
N VAL A 116 -4.41 19.76 4.62
CA VAL A 116 -5.07 18.54 5.08
C VAL A 116 -6.21 18.89 6.03
N ASP A 117 -7.39 18.33 5.76
CA ASP A 117 -8.52 18.41 6.68
C ASP A 117 -8.21 17.65 7.98
N PRO A 118 -8.22 18.31 9.15
CA PRO A 118 -7.91 17.68 10.44
C PRO A 118 -8.90 16.60 10.91
N GLU A 119 -10.17 16.66 10.47
CA GLU A 119 -11.17 15.62 10.76
C GLU A 119 -10.87 14.38 9.91
N LYS A 120 -10.73 14.54 8.59
CA LYS A 120 -10.40 13.40 7.69
C LYS A 120 -9.06 12.76 7.99
N PHE A 121 -8.10 13.55 8.47
CA PHE A 121 -6.81 13.00 8.92
C PHE A 121 -6.93 12.13 10.18
N ARG A 122 -7.90 12.41 11.07
CA ARG A 122 -8.17 11.56 12.23
C ARG A 122 -8.92 10.28 11.86
N GLU A 123 -9.73 10.33 10.82
CA GLU A 123 -10.47 9.17 10.29
C GLU A 123 -9.58 8.22 9.48
N ALA A 124 -8.52 8.73 8.85
CA ALA A 124 -7.56 7.99 8.02
C ALA A 124 -6.51 7.20 8.85
#